data_AF-A0A651EAZ9-F1
#
_entry.id   AF-A0A651EAZ9-F1
#
_cell.length_a   1.000
_cell.length_b   1.000
_cell.length_c   1.000
_cell.angle_alpha   90.00
_cell.angle_beta   90.00
_cell.angle_gamma   90.00
#
_symmetry.space_group_name_H-M   'P 1'
#
loop_
_entity.id
_entity.type
_entity.pdbx_description
1 polymer ?
#
loop_
_entity_poly.entity_id
_entity_poly.type
_entity_poly.pdbx_seq_one_letter_code
_entity_poly.pdbx_strand_id
1 'polypeptide(L)'
;MSDDTGSDLVPRKPTLGDRMREVANQLRQEKAIQIKATSRILGAAAQMAQNHDRLIDEVVVMVEDDLDRAAQAASATPYTVEVLKERFSSFKEAKTQLGVKATSWTTLVDKLNAQHSPSTPLPHVSPPPQETQDALSQRLDGIEQEMRSMRQELHQILTLLERLV
;
A
#
# COMPACT_ATOMS: atom_id res chain seq x y z
N MET A 1 60.81 -55.60 -20.38
CA MET A 1 60.64 -56.33 -19.11
C MET A 1 60.49 -55.25 -18.05
N SER A 2 59.29 -54.72 -17.84
CA SER A 2 58.18 -55.31 -17.06
C SER A 2 58.50 -55.15 -15.56
N ASP A 3 57.73 -54.47 -14.70
CA ASP A 3 56.30 -54.14 -14.78
C ASP A 3 55.93 -52.87 -14.01
N ASP A 4 54.92 -52.22 -14.58
CA ASP A 4 53.98 -51.26 -14.02
C ASP A 4 53.18 -51.90 -12.87
N THR A 5 53.08 -51.21 -11.73
CA THR A 5 51.98 -51.44 -10.78
C THR A 5 51.47 -50.10 -10.28
N GLY A 6 50.62 -49.49 -11.10
CA GLY A 6 49.65 -48.49 -10.67
C GLY A 6 48.97 -48.93 -9.38
N SER A 7 49.13 -48.11 -8.34
CA SER A 7 48.39 -48.21 -7.09
C SER A 7 46.93 -47.82 -7.38
N ASP A 8 46.15 -48.83 -7.72
CA ASP A 8 44.72 -48.75 -7.95
C ASP A 8 44.03 -48.41 -6.62
N LEU A 9 43.69 -47.14 -6.43
CA LEU A 9 42.89 -46.64 -5.32
C LEU A 9 41.44 -47.10 -5.52
N VAL A 10 41.19 -48.38 -5.28
CA VAL A 10 39.82 -48.93 -5.26
C VAL A 10 39.03 -48.17 -4.19
N PRO A 11 37.91 -47.51 -4.54
CA PRO A 11 37.12 -46.78 -3.57
C PRO A 11 36.54 -47.77 -2.55
N ARG A 12 36.95 -47.64 -1.30
CA ARG A 12 36.39 -48.44 -0.20
C ARG A 12 34.88 -48.19 -0.12
N LYS A 13 34.08 -49.25 -0.09
CA LYS A 13 32.63 -49.14 0.06
C LYS A 13 32.32 -48.35 1.34
N PRO A 14 31.45 -47.33 1.27
CA PRO A 14 31.16 -46.47 2.41
C PRO A 14 30.57 -47.31 3.53
N THR A 15 31.14 -47.17 4.72
CA THR A 15 30.67 -47.90 5.90
C THR A 15 29.35 -47.31 6.38
N LEU A 16 28.60 -48.08 7.18
CA LEU A 16 27.38 -47.58 7.81
C LEU A 16 27.64 -46.31 8.63
N GLY A 17 28.81 -46.22 9.30
CA GLY A 17 29.23 -45.04 10.04
C GLY A 17 29.45 -43.82 9.16
N ASP A 18 29.98 -43.99 7.94
CA ASP A 18 30.15 -42.88 6.99
C ASP A 18 28.80 -42.35 6.52
N ARG A 19 27.85 -43.25 6.22
CA ARG A 19 26.47 -42.86 5.88
C ARG A 19 25.78 -42.14 7.03
N MET A 20 25.97 -42.59 8.27
CA MET A 20 25.40 -41.89 9.43
C MET A 20 25.99 -40.49 9.64
N ARG A 21 27.30 -40.32 9.41
CA ARG A 21 27.94 -38.99 9.46
C ARG A 21 27.43 -38.09 8.34
N GLU A 22 27.25 -38.62 7.15
CA GLU A 22 26.71 -37.88 6.01
C GLU A 22 25.29 -37.40 6.28
N VAL A 23 24.40 -38.28 6.76
CA VAL A 23 23.04 -37.91 7.16
C VAL A 23 23.04 -36.88 8.30
N ALA A 24 23.91 -37.03 9.30
CA ALA A 24 24.03 -36.06 10.38
C ALA A 24 24.51 -34.69 9.88
N ASN A 25 25.42 -34.66 8.92
CA ASN A 25 25.90 -33.43 8.30
C ASN A 25 24.81 -32.77 7.46
N GLN A 26 24.06 -33.54 6.66
CA GLN A 26 22.92 -33.05 5.88
C GLN A 26 21.85 -32.43 6.79
N LEU A 27 21.43 -33.15 7.84
CA LEU A 27 20.46 -32.64 8.84
C LEU A 27 20.94 -31.34 9.49
N ARG A 28 22.23 -31.23 9.80
CA ARG A 28 22.80 -30.01 10.38
C ARG A 28 22.77 -28.84 9.39
N GLN A 29 23.07 -29.10 8.12
CA GLN A 29 23.04 -28.10 7.05
C GLN A 29 21.62 -27.62 6.77
N GLU A 30 20.66 -28.55 6.63
CA GLU A 30 19.24 -28.23 6.44
C GLU A 30 18.70 -27.39 7.61
N LYS A 31 19.02 -27.76 8.85
CA LYS A 31 18.63 -26.98 10.02
C LYS A 31 19.19 -25.55 9.98
N ALA A 32 20.44 -25.37 9.55
CA ALA A 32 21.03 -24.05 9.41
C ALA A 32 20.33 -23.21 8.32
N ILE A 33 19.98 -23.83 7.19
CA ILE A 33 19.23 -23.20 6.11
C ILE A 33 17.83 -22.80 6.61
N GLN A 34 17.14 -23.70 7.32
CA GLN A 34 15.82 -23.45 7.87
C GLN A 34 15.84 -22.29 8.86
N ILE A 35 16.77 -22.29 9.82
CA ILE A 35 16.93 -21.18 10.78
C ILE A 35 17.10 -19.85 10.05
N LYS A 36 17.94 -19.81 9.01
CA LYS A 36 18.18 -18.61 8.19
C LYS A 36 16.94 -18.18 7.40
N ALA A 37 16.18 -19.13 6.86
CA ALA A 37 14.93 -18.84 6.16
C ALA A 37 13.89 -18.28 7.13
N THR A 38 13.71 -18.91 8.29
CA THR A 38 12.77 -18.46 9.32
C THR A 38 13.15 -17.08 9.85
N SER A 39 14.43 -16.79 10.08
CA SER A 39 14.86 -15.46 10.53
C SER A 39 14.58 -14.37 9.49
N ARG A 40 14.73 -14.69 8.20
CA ARG A 40 14.39 -13.76 7.10
C ARG A 40 12.89 -13.52 7.01
N ILE A 41 12.08 -14.58 7.14
CA ILE A 41 10.61 -14.47 7.17
C ILE A 41 10.18 -13.62 8.36
N LEU A 42 10.75 -13.85 9.55
CA LEU A 42 10.44 -13.07 10.75
C LEU A 42 10.81 -11.59 10.58
N GLY A 43 11.98 -11.32 9.99
CA GLY A 43 12.39 -9.93 9.68
C GLY A 43 11.45 -9.24 8.69
N ALA A 44 11.05 -9.95 7.62
CA ALA A 44 10.09 -9.43 6.66
C ALA A 44 8.71 -9.19 7.30
N ALA A 45 8.24 -10.11 8.14
CA ALA A 45 6.98 -9.96 8.87
C ALA A 45 7.01 -8.76 9.84
N ALA A 46 8.13 -8.55 10.54
CA ALA A 46 8.30 -7.38 11.41
C ALA A 46 8.25 -6.07 10.61
N GLN A 47 8.90 -6.02 9.45
CA GLN A 47 8.85 -4.87 8.56
C GLN A 47 7.43 -4.64 8.01
N MET A 48 6.71 -5.71 7.66
CA MET A 48 5.31 -5.61 7.22
C MET A 48 4.43 -5.05 8.34
N ALA A 49 4.57 -5.52 9.58
CA ALA A 49 3.82 -5.00 10.72
C ALA A 49 4.07 -3.50 10.91
N GLN A 50 5.33 -3.06 10.86
CA GLN A 50 5.67 -1.65 10.96
C GLN A 50 5.08 -0.80 9.81
N ASN A 51 5.09 -1.32 8.59
CA ASN A 51 4.45 -0.65 7.46
C ASN A 51 2.92 -0.57 7.64
N HIS A 52 2.30 -1.62 8.18
CA HIS A 52 0.87 -1.64 8.46
C HIS A 52 0.50 -0.63 9.55
N ASP A 53 1.26 -0.54 10.64
CA ASP A 53 1.03 0.44 11.70
C ASP A 53 1.08 1.87 11.12
N ARG A 54 2.09 2.16 10.30
CA ARG A 54 2.20 3.46 9.62
C ARG A 54 1.02 3.75 8.69
N LEU A 55 0.59 2.77 7.89
CA LEU A 55 -0.56 2.94 7.00
C LEU A 55 -1.84 3.19 7.80
N ILE A 56 -2.00 2.54 8.94
CA ILE A 56 -3.15 2.77 9.83
C ILE A 56 -3.11 4.23 10.32
N ASP A 57 -1.97 4.71 10.82
CA ASP A 57 -1.83 6.08 11.30
C ASP A 57 -2.15 7.10 10.18
N GLU A 58 -1.62 6.90 8.97
CA GLU A 58 -1.87 7.78 7.82
C GLU A 58 -3.35 7.77 7.40
N VAL A 59 -4.00 6.61 7.40
CA VAL A 59 -5.43 6.49 7.06
C VAL A 59 -6.31 7.11 8.15
N VAL A 60 -5.95 6.97 9.42
CA VAL A 60 -6.70 7.59 10.53
C VAL A 60 -6.73 9.10 10.36
N VAL A 61 -5.57 9.73 10.14
CA VAL A 61 -5.50 11.19 9.94
C VAL A 61 -6.33 11.63 8.74
N MET A 62 -6.25 10.90 7.62
CA MET A 62 -7.01 11.23 6.41
C MET A 62 -8.53 11.12 6.63
N VAL A 63 -8.97 10.08 7.34
CA VAL A 63 -10.39 9.88 7.64
C VAL A 63 -10.89 10.93 8.62
N GLU A 64 -10.10 11.29 9.64
CA GLU A 64 -10.43 12.37 10.57
C GLU A 64 -10.56 13.71 9.84
N ASP A 65 -9.60 14.06 8.99
CA ASP A 65 -9.66 15.27 8.16
C ASP A 65 -10.89 15.31 7.25
N ASP A 66 -11.24 14.18 6.63
CA ASP A 66 -12.41 14.08 5.76
C ASP A 66 -13.73 14.18 6.55
N LEU A 67 -13.79 13.60 7.76
CA LEU A 67 -14.93 13.74 8.66
C LEU A 67 -15.09 15.18 9.13
N ASP A 68 -14.00 15.86 9.49
CA ASP A 68 -14.03 17.26 9.90
C ASP A 68 -14.46 18.17 8.76
N ARG A 69 -14.00 17.92 7.52
CA ARG A 69 -14.48 18.62 6.33
C ARG A 69 -15.97 18.38 6.08
N ALA A 70 -16.42 17.13 6.22
CA ALA A 70 -17.82 16.79 6.06
C ALA A 70 -18.69 17.44 7.14
N ALA A 71 -18.22 17.49 8.39
CA ALA A 71 -18.89 18.17 9.48
C ALA A 71 -18.98 19.69 9.26
N GLN A 72 -17.89 20.31 8.80
CA GLN A 72 -17.87 21.73 8.43
C GLN A 72 -18.84 22.01 7.27
N ALA A 73 -18.86 21.17 6.23
CA ALA A 73 -19.80 21.28 5.12
C ALA A 73 -21.26 21.08 5.55
N ALA A 74 -21.54 20.14 6.46
CA ALA A 74 -22.87 19.91 7.01
C ALA A 74 -23.34 21.06 7.93
N SER A 75 -22.42 21.70 8.64
CA SER A 75 -22.72 22.88 9.48
C SER A 75 -22.96 24.15 8.67
N ALA A 76 -22.52 24.18 7.41
CA ALA A 76 -22.84 25.23 6.46
C ALA A 76 -24.26 25.03 5.90
N THR A 77 -25.28 25.07 6.75
CA THR A 77 -26.67 25.17 6.28
C THR A 77 -26.78 26.42 5.42
N PRO A 78 -27.16 26.31 4.14
CA PRO A 78 -27.28 27.46 3.26
C PRO A 78 -28.34 28.40 3.82
N TYR A 79 -28.01 29.70 3.89
CA TYR A 79 -29.00 30.72 4.18
C TYR A 79 -30.10 30.64 3.12
N THR A 80 -31.35 30.60 3.56
CA THR A 80 -32.51 30.72 2.66
C THR A 80 -33.17 32.07 2.85
N VAL A 81 -33.99 32.49 1.88
CA VAL A 81 -34.67 33.80 1.92
C VAL A 81 -35.61 33.86 3.13
N GLU A 82 -36.21 32.73 3.47
CA GLU A 82 -37.18 32.53 4.54
C GLU A 82 -36.50 32.71 5.90
N VAL A 83 -35.36 32.05 6.12
CA VAL A 83 -34.56 32.17 7.35
C VAL A 83 -34.08 33.61 7.56
N LEU A 84 -33.67 34.29 6.49
CA LEU A 84 -33.26 35.70 6.59
C LEU A 84 -34.43 36.65 6.86
N LYS A 85 -35.62 36.38 6.31
CA LYS A 85 -36.82 37.18 6.57
C LYS A 85 -37.39 36.96 7.97
N GLU A 86 -37.22 35.77 8.55
CA GLU A 86 -37.57 35.52 9.95
C GLU A 86 -36.62 36.23 10.92
N ARG A 87 -35.33 36.30 10.56
CA ARG A 87 -34.29 36.89 11.40
C ARG A 87 -34.20 38.42 11.31
N PHE A 88 -34.59 39.00 10.18
CA PHE A 88 -34.54 40.45 9.94
C PHE A 88 -35.89 40.97 9.48
N SER A 89 -36.37 42.02 10.16
CA SER A 89 -37.69 42.62 9.90
C SER A 89 -37.76 43.34 8.54
N SER A 90 -36.62 43.76 7.99
CA SER A 90 -36.55 44.42 6.68
C SER A 90 -35.27 44.10 5.90
N PHE A 91 -35.36 44.17 4.57
CA PHE A 91 -34.21 43.97 3.67
C PHE A 91 -33.09 44.97 3.93
N LYS A 92 -33.45 46.22 4.25
CA LYS A 92 -32.50 47.30 4.51
C LYS A 92 -31.70 47.02 5.80
N GLU A 93 -32.36 46.49 6.82
CA GLU A 93 -31.75 46.08 8.08
C GLU A 93 -30.79 44.89 7.89
N ALA A 94 -31.25 43.84 7.18
CA ALA A 94 -30.40 42.69 6.86
C ALA A 94 -29.14 43.12 6.09
N LYS A 95 -29.30 43.98 5.10
CA LYS A 95 -28.20 44.53 4.30
C LYS A 95 -27.18 45.30 5.16
N THR A 96 -27.65 46.09 6.13
CA THR A 96 -26.76 46.86 7.02
C THR A 96 -26.06 45.98 8.05
N GLN A 97 -26.75 45.02 8.65
CA GLN A 97 -26.16 44.15 9.67
C GLN A 97 -25.18 43.15 9.08
N LEU A 98 -25.45 42.64 7.87
CA LEU A 98 -24.59 41.67 7.19
C LEU A 98 -23.47 42.34 6.37
N GLY A 99 -23.54 43.66 6.16
CA GLY A 99 -22.53 44.41 5.40
C GLY A 99 -22.43 44.06 3.91
N VAL A 100 -23.38 43.28 3.37
CA VAL A 100 -23.36 42.78 1.99
C VAL A 100 -24.10 43.72 1.03
N LYS A 101 -23.47 44.14 -0.07
CA LYS A 101 -24.15 44.93 -1.11
C LYS A 101 -25.06 44.04 -1.98
N ALA A 102 -26.35 43.97 -1.66
CA ALA A 102 -27.36 43.27 -2.48
C ALA A 102 -28.48 44.21 -2.98
N THR A 103 -29.17 43.81 -4.06
CA THR A 103 -30.30 44.53 -4.68
C THR A 103 -31.65 43.86 -4.39
N SER A 104 -31.65 42.60 -3.95
CA SER A 104 -32.82 41.80 -3.60
C SER A 104 -32.49 40.78 -2.50
N TRP A 105 -33.51 40.20 -1.86
CA TRP A 105 -33.31 39.09 -0.92
C TRP A 105 -32.60 37.89 -1.53
N THR A 106 -32.92 37.55 -2.79
CA THR A 106 -32.26 36.45 -3.50
C THR A 106 -30.77 36.71 -3.69
N THR A 107 -30.40 37.91 -4.16
CA THR A 107 -28.98 38.30 -4.34
C THR A 107 -28.23 38.46 -3.03
N LEU A 108 -28.92 38.69 -1.91
CA LEU A 108 -28.32 38.70 -0.57
C LEU A 108 -28.00 37.27 -0.10
N VAL A 109 -28.96 36.35 -0.24
CA VAL A 109 -28.79 34.93 0.04
C VAL A 109 -27.66 34.34 -0.80
N ASP A 110 -27.66 34.58 -2.11
CA ASP A 110 -26.64 34.07 -3.02
C ASP A 110 -25.25 34.57 -2.61
N LYS A 111 -25.13 35.83 -2.19
CA LYS A 111 -23.86 36.39 -1.72
C LYS A 111 -23.41 35.83 -0.37
N LEU A 112 -24.34 35.60 0.56
CA LEU A 112 -24.03 35.00 1.85
C LEU A 112 -23.62 33.53 1.67
N ASN A 113 -24.34 32.78 0.84
CA ASN A 113 -24.01 31.40 0.51
C ASN A 113 -22.73 31.27 -0.31
N ALA A 114 -22.39 32.26 -1.14
CA ALA A 114 -21.11 32.31 -1.85
C ALA A 114 -19.94 32.69 -0.92
N GLN A 115 -20.18 33.51 0.10
CA GLN A 115 -19.18 33.88 1.11
C GLN A 115 -18.98 32.80 2.18
N HIS A 116 -20.03 32.04 2.52
CA HIS A 116 -20.02 30.94 3.49
C HIS A 116 -19.83 29.56 2.87
N SER A 117 -20.02 29.41 1.55
CA SER A 117 -19.41 28.28 0.86
C SER A 117 -17.91 28.45 1.03
N PRO A 118 -17.19 27.47 1.58
CA PRO A 118 -15.77 27.38 1.30
C PRO A 118 -15.68 27.27 -0.23
N SER A 119 -15.46 28.41 -0.88
CA SER A 119 -14.89 28.48 -2.22
C SER A 119 -13.44 28.07 -2.11
N THR A 120 -13.19 26.89 -1.55
CA THR A 120 -12.11 26.08 -2.06
C THR A 120 -12.66 25.60 -3.39
N PRO A 121 -12.06 25.96 -4.53
CA PRO A 121 -12.27 25.16 -5.72
C PRO A 121 -12.10 23.72 -5.25
N LEU A 122 -12.97 22.82 -5.68
CA LEU A 122 -12.65 21.40 -5.67
C LEU A 122 -11.14 21.30 -5.91
N PRO A 123 -10.34 20.68 -5.04
CA PRO A 123 -9.08 20.19 -5.52
C PRO A 123 -9.55 19.24 -6.62
N HIS A 124 -9.52 19.73 -7.86
CA HIS A 124 -8.97 18.98 -8.95
C HIS A 124 -7.96 18.09 -8.28
N VAL A 125 -8.23 16.79 -8.36
CA VAL A 125 -7.19 15.80 -8.36
C VAL A 125 -6.14 16.37 -9.29
N SER A 126 -5.19 17.14 -8.75
CA SER A 126 -3.91 17.32 -9.38
C SER A 126 -3.52 15.88 -9.60
N PRO A 127 -3.38 15.44 -10.86
CA PRO A 127 -2.83 14.13 -11.09
C PRO A 127 -1.59 14.08 -10.20
N PRO A 128 -1.42 13.03 -9.37
CA PRO A 128 -0.15 12.86 -8.68
C PRO A 128 0.93 13.05 -9.75
N PRO A 129 2.04 13.77 -9.45
CA PRO A 129 3.04 14.14 -10.45
C PRO A 129 3.27 12.91 -11.33
N GLN A 130 3.03 13.03 -12.65
CA GLN A 130 2.85 11.86 -13.54
C GLN A 130 3.98 10.83 -13.39
N GLU A 131 5.17 11.29 -13.00
CA GLU A 131 6.30 10.46 -12.56
C GLU A 131 5.95 9.36 -11.54
N THR A 132 5.06 9.62 -10.58
CA THR A 132 4.62 8.63 -9.57
C THR A 132 3.63 7.61 -10.11
N GLN A 133 2.71 7.99 -11.00
CA GLN A 133 1.80 7.04 -11.66
C GLN A 133 2.54 6.15 -12.68
N ASP A 134 3.47 6.73 -13.43
CA ASP A 134 4.31 6.00 -14.37
C ASP A 134 5.28 5.06 -13.62
N ALA A 135 5.88 5.51 -12.53
CA ALA A 135 6.73 4.65 -11.68
C ALA A 135 5.95 3.51 -11.02
N LEU A 136 4.72 3.77 -10.56
CA LEU A 136 3.85 2.72 -10.02
C LEU A 136 3.43 1.71 -11.09
N SER A 137 3.12 2.17 -12.30
CA SER A 137 2.74 1.31 -13.43
C SER A 137 3.92 0.43 -13.87
N GLN A 138 5.12 1.01 -14.03
CA GLN A 138 6.34 0.26 -14.31
C GLN A 138 6.65 -0.77 -13.22
N ARG A 139 6.42 -0.41 -11.94
CA ARG A 139 6.64 -1.33 -10.83
C ARG A 139 5.64 -2.49 -10.84
N LEU A 140 4.38 -2.23 -11.18
CA LEU A 140 3.35 -3.27 -11.32
C LEU A 140 3.65 -4.21 -12.49
N ASP A 141 4.05 -3.67 -13.64
CA ASP A 141 4.44 -4.46 -14.81
C ASP A 141 5.64 -5.36 -14.51
N GLY A 142 6.63 -4.84 -13.78
CA GLY A 142 7.78 -5.60 -13.32
C GLY A 142 7.41 -6.77 -12.39
N ILE A 143 6.53 -6.51 -11.41
CA ILE A 143 6.02 -7.54 -10.50
C ILE A 143 5.23 -8.60 -11.28
N GLU A 144 4.41 -8.21 -12.25
CA GLU A 144 3.64 -9.15 -13.05
C GLU A 144 4.56 -10.05 -13.88
N GLN A 145 5.61 -9.49 -14.47
CA GLN A 145 6.60 -10.24 -15.24
C GLN A 145 7.38 -11.23 -14.37
N GLU A 146 7.76 -10.83 -13.15
CA GLU A 146 8.42 -11.71 -12.18
C GLU A 146 7.52 -12.86 -11.75
N MET A 147 6.22 -12.61 -11.49
CA MET A 147 5.25 -13.67 -11.20
C MET A 147 5.08 -14.66 -12.34
N ARG A 148 5.10 -14.19 -13.60
CA ARG A 148 5.06 -15.08 -14.77
C ARG A 148 6.32 -15.93 -14.85
N SER A 149 7.50 -15.37 -14.58
CA SER A 149 8.77 -16.13 -14.53
C SER A 149 8.72 -17.21 -13.46
N MET A 150 8.33 -16.86 -12.23
CA MET A 150 8.22 -17.82 -11.13
C MET A 150 7.25 -18.96 -11.45
N ARG A 151 6.11 -18.67 -12.11
CA ARG A 151 5.18 -19.72 -12.55
C ARG A 151 5.79 -20.66 -13.59
N GLN A 152 6.59 -20.14 -14.51
CA GLN A 152 7.27 -20.97 -15.52
C GLN A 152 8.37 -21.82 -14.88
N GLU A 153 9.15 -21.26 -13.96
CA GLU A 153 10.17 -22.00 -13.20
C GLU A 153 9.55 -23.10 -12.35
N LEU A 154 8.45 -22.82 -11.65
CA LEU A 154 7.69 -23.84 -10.91
C LEU A 154 7.19 -24.96 -11.83
N HIS A 155 6.70 -24.63 -13.03
CA HIS A 155 6.25 -25.62 -13.99
C HIS A 155 7.40 -26.48 -14.53
N GLN A 156 8.58 -25.90 -14.77
CA GLN A 156 9.78 -26.64 -15.14
C GLN A 156 10.24 -27.58 -14.02
N ILE A 157 10.21 -27.13 -12.76
CA ILE A 157 10.56 -27.97 -11.62
C ILE A 157 9.61 -29.16 -11.52
N LEU A 158 8.30 -28.94 -11.69
CA LEU A 158 7.31 -30.01 -11.65
C LEU A 158 7.51 -31.04 -12.76
N THR A 159 7.78 -30.59 -13.99
CA THR A 159 8.04 -31.50 -15.12
C THR A 159 9.36 -32.26 -14.98
N LEU A 160 10.38 -31.68 -14.34
CA LEU A 160 11.61 -32.40 -14.01
C LEU A 160 11.39 -33.46 -12.93
N LEU A 161 10.56 -33.17 -11.92
CA LEU A 161 10.18 -34.13 -10.88
C LEU A 161 9.37 -35.31 -11.46
N GLU A 162 8.45 -35.06 -12.38
CA GLU A 162 7.71 -36.13 -13.09
C GLU A 162 8.61 -37.04 -13.95
N ARG A 163 9.78 -36.57 -14.38
CA ARG A 163 10.75 -37.40 -15.14
C ARG A 163 11.69 -38.22 -14.26
N LEU A 164 11.77 -37.89 -12.97
CA LEU A 164 12.64 -38.57 -11.99
C LEU A 164 11.91 -39.67 -11.20
N VAL A 165 10.58 -39.69 -11.25
CA VAL A 165 9.69 -40.73 -10.69
C VAL A 165 9.31 -41.72 -11.78
#